data_AF-A0AAP8N6N9-F1
#
_entry.id   AF-A0AAP8N6N9-F1
#
_cell.length_a   1.000
_cell.length_b   1.000
_cell.length_c   1.000
_cell.angle_alpha   90.00
_cell.angle_beta   90.00
_cell.angle_gamma   90.00
#
_symmetry.space_group_name_H-M   'P 1'
#
loop_
_entity.id
_entity.type
_entity.pdbx_description
1 polymer ?
#
loop_
_entity_poly.entity_id
_entity_poly.type
_entity_poly.pdbx_seq_one_letter_code
_entity_poly.pdbx_strand_id
1 'polypeptide(L)' 'LQRDQTSEQQVQAILKAQSSRQDRLSHADDVVVNDRDLAWLHSEVERLHHFYLTLRGGQS' A
#
# COMPACT_ATOMS: atom_id res chain seq x y z
N LEU A 1 -7.32 16.09 -4.71
CA LEU A 1 -7.59 16.33 -6.15
C LEU A 1 -6.36 16.83 -6.94
N GLN A 2 -5.21 17.02 -6.29
CA GLN A 2 -4.07 17.74 -6.88
C GLN A 2 -3.17 16.91 -7.81
N ARG A 3 -3.20 15.58 -7.70
CA ARG A 3 -2.32 14.68 -8.47
C ARG A 3 -2.69 14.61 -9.96
N ASP A 4 -3.99 14.49 -10.27
CA ASP A 4 -4.48 14.26 -11.63
C ASP A 4 -5.47 15.34 -12.13
N GLN A 5 -5.69 16.42 -11.37
CA GLN A 5 -6.69 17.48 -11.65
C GLN A 5 -8.11 16.96 -11.98
N THR A 6 -8.48 15.81 -11.44
CA THR A 6 -9.79 15.18 -11.65
C THR A 6 -10.84 15.73 -10.71
N SER A 7 -12.12 15.69 -11.12
CA SER A 7 -13.23 16.07 -10.24
C SER A 7 -13.46 15.04 -9.14
N GLU A 8 -14.06 15.44 -8.03
CA GLU A 8 -14.40 14.50 -6.94
C GLU A 8 -15.26 13.33 -7.43
N GLN A 9 -16.18 13.60 -8.37
CA GLN A 9 -17.06 12.59 -8.95
C GLN A 9 -16.25 11.53 -9.73
N GLN A 10 -15.23 11.95 -10.49
CA GLN A 10 -14.33 11.03 -11.19
C GLN A 10 -13.48 10.22 -10.20
N VAL A 11 -12.97 10.84 -9.13
CA VAL A 11 -12.25 10.11 -8.07
C VAL A 11 -13.15 9.04 -7.43
N GLN A 12 -14.40 9.38 -7.11
CA GLN A 12 -15.35 8.42 -6.55
C GLN A 12 -15.68 7.28 -7.52
N ALA A 13 -15.84 7.57 -8.82
CA ALA A 13 -16.07 6.54 -9.83
C ALA A 13 -14.88 5.58 -9.96
N ILE A 14 -13.65 6.10 -9.96
CA ILE A 14 -12.42 5.29 -10.00
C ILE A 14 -12.31 4.43 -8.75
N LEU A 15 -12.55 4.99 -7.56
CA LEU A 15 -12.52 4.24 -6.30
C LEU A 15 -13.56 3.11 -6.28
N LYS A 16 -14.75 3.33 -6.86
CA LYS A 16 -15.81 2.30 -6.96
C LYS A 16 -15.46 1.18 -7.92
N ALA A 17 -14.64 1.43 -8.94
CA ALA A 17 -14.21 0.40 -9.89
C ALA A 17 -13.08 -0.50 -9.32
N GLN A 18 -12.39 -0.05 -8.28
CA GLN A 18 -11.34 -0.82 -7.60
C GLN A 18 -11.93 -1.85 -6.63
N SER A 19 -11.18 -2.93 -6.36
CA SER A 19 -11.53 -3.90 -5.31
C SER A 19 -11.73 -3.20 -3.96
N SER A 20 -12.67 -3.68 -3.16
CA SER A 20 -12.97 -3.04 -1.88
C SER A 20 -11.76 -3.09 -0.93
N ARG A 21 -11.73 -2.17 0.05
CA ARG A 21 -10.68 -2.20 1.08
C ARG A 21 -10.66 -3.53 1.81
N GLN A 22 -11.83 -4.10 2.11
CA GLN A 22 -11.93 -5.34 2.84
C GLN A 22 -11.39 -6.51 2.02
N ASP A 23 -11.68 -6.57 0.72
CA ASP A 23 -11.14 -7.60 -0.16
C ASP A 23 -9.62 -7.49 -0.29
N ARG A 24 -9.06 -6.28 -0.39
CA ARG A 24 -7.60 -6.12 -0.44
C ARG A 24 -6.93 -6.58 0.85
N LEU A 25 -7.55 -6.32 2.01
CA LEU A 25 -7.03 -6.74 3.30
C LEU A 25 -7.14 -8.25 3.53
N SER A 26 -8.19 -8.90 3.05
CA SER A 26 -8.38 -10.33 3.25
C SER A 26 -7.39 -11.19 2.46
N HIS A 27 -6.81 -10.65 1.38
CA HIS A 27 -5.85 -11.35 0.52
C HIS A 27 -4.40 -10.94 0.76
N ALA A 28 -4.12 -9.97 1.65
CA ALA A 28 -2.78 -9.46 1.87
C ALA A 28 -2.08 -10.21 3.01
N ASP A 29 -0.84 -10.66 2.77
CA ASP A 29 0.02 -11.22 3.81
C ASP A 29 0.58 -10.12 4.74
N ASP A 30 0.93 -8.97 4.19
CA ASP A 30 1.41 -7.79 4.91
C ASP A 30 0.73 -6.51 4.39
N VAL A 31 0.50 -5.54 5.29
CA VAL A 31 -0.17 -4.26 4.96
C VAL A 31 0.61 -3.10 5.54
N VAL A 32 1.06 -2.17 4.68
CA VAL A 32 1.69 -0.90 5.08
C VAL A 32 0.66 0.23 5.01
N VAL A 33 0.39 0.89 6.14
CA VAL A 33 -0.55 2.02 6.22
C VAL A 33 0.18 3.32 5.92
N ASN A 34 0.09 3.81 4.68
CA ASN A 34 0.77 5.05 4.26
C ASN A 34 -0.06 6.32 4.59
N ASP A 35 -0.27 6.61 5.88
CA ASP A 35 -1.02 7.78 6.35
C ASP A 35 -0.19 8.73 7.26
N ARG A 36 1.12 8.49 7.37
CA ARG A 36 2.05 9.27 8.20
C ARG A 36 3.13 9.97 7.37
N ASP A 37 4.18 10.45 8.03
CA ASP A 37 5.35 11.02 7.39
C ASP A 37 6.21 9.98 6.66
N LEU A 38 7.10 10.48 5.79
CA LEU A 38 8.00 9.63 5.01
C LEU A 38 8.99 8.84 5.87
N ALA A 39 9.44 9.39 7.01
CA ALA A 39 10.41 8.70 7.86
C ALA A 39 9.79 7.43 8.48
N TRP A 40 8.53 7.52 8.91
CA TRP A 40 7.76 6.37 9.34
C TRP A 40 7.59 5.36 8.20
N LEU A 41 7.24 5.81 7.00
CA LEU A 41 7.08 4.91 5.86
C LEU A 41 8.38 4.17 5.53
N HIS A 42 9.52 4.87 5.54
CA HIS A 42 10.83 4.26 5.34
C HIS A 42 11.12 3.19 6.39
N SER A 43 10.84 3.44 7.68
CA SER A 43 11.05 2.44 8.72
C SER A 43 10.22 1.17 8.53
N GLU A 44 8.98 1.31 8.06
CA GLU A 44 8.09 0.16 7.86
C GLU A 44 8.49 -0.66 6.64
N VAL A 45 8.94 0.01 5.57
CA VAL A 45 9.49 -0.64 4.37
C VAL A 45 10.78 -1.41 4.69
N GLU A 46 11.71 -0.82 5.45
CA GLU A 46 12.95 -1.49 5.87
C GLU A 46 12.68 -2.72 6.74
N ARG A 47 11.69 -2.65 7.62
CA ARG A 47 11.27 -3.78 8.46
C ARG A 47 10.78 -4.96 7.59
N LEU A 48 9.91 -4.69 6.62
CA LEU A 48 9.39 -5.71 5.71
C LEU A 48 10.47 -6.23 4.77
N HIS A 49 11.38 -5.37 4.32
CA HIS A 49 12.52 -5.78 3.49
C HIS A 49 13.38 -6.83 4.20
N HIS A 50 13.80 -6.59 5.43
CA HIS A 50 14.55 -7.58 6.21
C HIS A 50 13.75 -8.87 6.43
N PHE A 51 12.45 -8.77 6.70
CA PHE A 51 11.59 -9.95 6.84
C PHE A 51 11.58 -10.80 5.56
N TYR A 52 11.39 -10.19 4.39
CA TYR A 52 11.38 -10.90 3.12
C TYR A 52 12.73 -11.48 2.72
N LEU A 53 13.85 -10.87 3.15
CA LEU A 53 15.18 -11.48 2.98
C LEU A 53 15.34 -12.79 3.78
N THR A 54 14.66 -12.93 4.92
CA THR A 54 14.70 -14.15 5.75
C THR A 54 13.78 -15.26 5.25
N LEU A 55 12.76 -14.93 4.46
CA LEU A 55 11.92 -15.88 3.75
C LEU A 55 12.75 -16.45 2.59
N ARG A 56 13.10 -17.73 2.68
CA ARG A 56 13.99 -18.46 1.75
C ARG A 56 13.69 -18.12 0.28
N GLY A 57 14.50 -17.21 -0.26
CA GLY A 57 14.31 -16.55 -1.56
C GLY A 57 15.20 -15.31 -1.71
N GLY A 58 15.59 -14.69 -0.59
CA GLY A 58 16.55 -13.58 -0.53
C GLY A 58 18.01 -13.96 -0.25
N GLN A 59 18.32 -15.26 -0.11
CA GLN A 59 19.71 -15.75 -0.09
C GLN A 59 20.05 -16.33 -1.46
N SER A 60 20.78 -15.56 -2.26
CA SER A 60 21.56 -16.03 -3.41
C SER A 60 22.93 -15.38 -3.33
#